data_AF-A0A7C5RQ39-F1
#
_entry.id   AF-A0A7C5RQ39-F1
#
_cell.length_a   1.000
_cell.length_b   1.000
_cell.length_c   1.000
_cell.angle_alpha   90.00
_cell.angle_beta   90.00
_cell.angle_gamma   90.00
#
_symmetry.space_group_name_H-M   'P 1'
#
loop_
_entity.id
_entity.type
_entity.pdbx_description
1 polymer ?
#
loop_
_entity_poly.entity_id
_entity_poly.type
_entity_poly.pdbx_seq_one_letter_code
_entity_poly.pdbx_strand_id
1 'polypeptide(L)'
;MVKKERVAQRRRVVVDKKSLILARQAAKRQPRITFYSPLSSLVLNYLKNVTPRFSISDEVARIVESELARRYPELAATGKKILRLSRGS
;
A
#
# COMPACT_ATOMS: atom_id res chain seq x y z
N MET A 1 19.24 -6.89 -26.63
CA MET A 1 18.17 -5.87 -26.66
C MET A 1 16.81 -6.52 -26.47
N VAL A 2 16.16 -6.17 -25.35
CA VAL A 2 14.72 -6.03 -25.02
C VAL A 2 13.71 -7.15 -25.35
N LYS A 3 12.98 -7.59 -24.31
CA LYS A 3 11.50 -7.79 -24.22
C LYS A 3 11.18 -8.47 -22.87
N LYS A 4 10.16 -8.12 -22.08
CA LYS A 4 9.08 -7.12 -22.09
C LYS A 4 8.51 -7.17 -20.66
N GLU A 5 8.31 -6.02 -20.01
CA GLU A 5 7.73 -5.91 -18.67
C GLU A 5 6.34 -6.59 -18.57
N ARG A 6 6.13 -7.40 -17.53
CA ARG A 6 4.80 -7.95 -17.20
C ARG A 6 3.91 -6.83 -16.65
N VAL A 7 3.07 -6.28 -17.52
CA VAL A 7 2.00 -5.33 -17.17
C VAL A 7 1.05 -6.00 -16.17
N ALA A 8 1.04 -5.50 -14.93
CA ALA A 8 0.09 -5.91 -13.90
C ALA A 8 -1.35 -5.71 -14.39
N GLN A 9 -2.13 -6.80 -14.42
CA GLN A 9 -3.54 -6.80 -14.80
C GLN A 9 -4.34 -5.82 -13.93
N ARG A 10 -4.70 -4.66 -14.50
CA ARG A 10 -5.59 -3.69 -13.86
C ARG A 10 -7.01 -4.28 -13.81
N ARG A 11 -7.46 -4.74 -12.65
CA ARG A 11 -8.89 -5.04 -12.41
C ARG A 11 -9.68 -3.75 -12.61
N ARG A 12 -10.71 -3.76 -13.49
CA ARG A 12 -11.68 -2.66 -13.60
C ARG A 12 -12.51 -2.64 -12.32
N VAL A 13 -12.24 -1.67 -11.45
CA VAL A 13 -13.05 -1.39 -10.27
C VAL A 13 -14.23 -0.52 -10.70
N VAL A 14 -15.46 -0.97 -10.45
CA VAL A 14 -16.66 -0.16 -10.63
C VAL A 14 -16.69 0.85 -9.48
N VAL A 15 -16.48 2.13 -9.79
CA VAL A 15 -16.36 3.19 -8.78
C VAL A 15 -17.74 3.71 -8.41
N ASP A 16 -18.18 3.44 -7.17
CA ASP A 16 -19.38 4.04 -6.61
C ASP A 16 -19.12 5.49 -6.15
N LYS A 17 -19.84 6.45 -6.74
CA LYS A 17 -19.70 7.88 -6.46
C LYS A 17 -20.06 8.24 -5.02
N LYS A 18 -21.02 7.56 -4.39
CA LYS A 18 -21.44 7.87 -3.01
C LYS A 18 -20.33 7.48 -2.02
N SER A 19 -19.75 6.30 -2.17
CA SER A 19 -18.61 5.83 -1.39
C SER A 19 -17.39 6.75 -1.51
N LEU A 20 -17.16 7.32 -2.71
CA LEU A 20 -16.07 8.26 -2.95
C LEU A 20 -16.24 9.59 -2.18
N ILE A 21 -17.46 10.11 -2.11
CA ILE A 21 -17.77 11.36 -1.40
C ILE A 21 -17.59 11.19 0.11
N LEU A 22 -18.00 10.04 0.66
CA LEU A 22 -17.82 9.70 2.07
C LEU A 22 -16.33 9.56 2.41
N ALA A 23 -15.55 8.89 1.55
CA ALA A 23 -14.10 8.77 1.71
C ALA A 23 -13.40 10.15 1.72
N ARG A 24 -13.84 11.09 0.88
CA ARG A 24 -13.33 12.47 0.85
C ARG A 24 -13.56 13.23 2.17
N GLN A 25 -14.73 13.07 2.77
CA GLN A 25 -15.08 13.76 4.02
C GLN A 25 -14.30 13.19 5.22
N ALA A 26 -14.11 11.87 5.27
CA ALA A 26 -13.28 11.22 6.27
C ALA A 26 -11.81 11.67 6.15
N ALA A 27 -11.28 11.75 4.92
CA ALA A 27 -9.90 12.20 4.67
C ALA A 27 -9.61 13.63 5.17
N LYS A 28 -10.61 14.52 5.22
CA LYS A 28 -10.45 15.89 5.72
C LYS A 28 -10.37 15.99 7.26
N ARG A 29 -10.78 14.97 8.00
CA ARG A 29 -10.92 15.00 9.47
C ARG A 29 -9.80 14.28 10.24
N GLN A 30 -8.85 13.63 9.56
CA GLN A 30 -7.76 12.87 10.19
C GLN A 30 -6.57 13.79 10.56
N PRO A 31 -6.04 13.78 11.79
CA PRO A 31 -4.87 14.57 12.17
C PRO A 31 -3.63 14.14 11.39
N ARG A 32 -2.88 15.11 10.86
CA ARG A 32 -1.77 14.92 9.92
C ARG A 32 -0.51 14.41 10.61
N ILE A 33 -0.41 13.11 10.81
CA ILE A 33 0.87 12.39 10.64
C ILE A 33 0.59 11.26 9.64
N THR A 34 0.22 11.65 8.42
CA THR A 34 -0.20 10.72 7.37
C THR A 34 0.79 10.85 6.24
N PHE A 35 1.74 9.91 6.15
CA PHE A 35 2.87 9.89 5.20
C PHE A 35 2.48 9.75 3.71
N TYR A 36 1.18 9.81 3.37
CA TYR A 36 0.68 9.48 2.05
C TYR A 36 -0.15 10.61 1.44
N SER A 37 -0.03 10.78 0.12
CA SER A 37 -0.69 11.83 -0.65
C SER A 37 -2.22 11.77 -0.55
N PRO A 38 -2.94 12.84 -0.93
CA PRO A 38 -4.40 12.82 -0.97
C PRO A 38 -4.99 11.67 -1.80
N LEU A 39 -4.33 11.28 -2.89
CA LEU A 39 -4.72 10.15 -3.73
C LEU A 39 -4.61 8.83 -2.96
N SER A 40 -3.45 8.59 -2.32
CA SER A 40 -3.22 7.39 -1.52
C SER A 40 -4.21 7.30 -0.36
N SER A 41 -4.51 8.42 0.30
CA SER A 41 -5.52 8.51 1.35
C SER A 41 -6.91 8.13 0.84
N LEU A 42 -7.31 8.62 -0.34
CA LEU A 42 -8.60 8.27 -0.95
C LEU A 42 -8.70 6.77 -1.24
N VAL A 43 -7.67 6.17 -1.85
CA VAL A 43 -7.65 4.75 -2.22
C VAL A 43 -7.68 3.85 -0.98
N LEU A 44 -6.83 4.13 0.01
CA LEU A 44 -6.74 3.32 1.23
C LEU A 44 -8.04 3.38 2.05
N ASN A 45 -8.68 4.55 2.14
CA ASN A 45 -9.97 4.68 2.82
C ASN A 45 -11.09 3.97 2.06
N TYR A 46 -11.10 4.01 0.72
CA TYR A 46 -12.06 3.22 -0.05
C TYR A 46 -11.91 1.73 0.22
N LEU A 47 -10.69 1.19 0.14
CA LEU A 47 -10.40 -0.23 0.39
C LEU A 47 -10.82 -0.66 1.80
N LYS A 48 -10.53 0.17 2.81
CA LYS A 48 -10.97 -0.03 4.19
C LYS A 48 -12.48 -0.17 4.31
N ASN A 49 -13.24 0.61 3.55
CA ASN A 49 -14.71 0.64 3.66
C ASN A 49 -15.39 -0.52 2.93
N VAL A 50 -14.82 -1.01 1.82
CA VAL A 50 -15.45 -2.05 0.98
C VAL A 50 -14.95 -3.46 1.25
N THR A 51 -13.86 -3.63 2.00
CA THR A 51 -13.22 -4.92 2.25
C THR A 51 -13.27 -5.27 3.74
N PRO A 52 -13.96 -6.36 4.14
CA PRO A 52 -13.95 -6.82 5.52
C PRO A 52 -12.54 -7.07 6.04
N ARG A 53 -12.26 -6.64 7.28
CA ARG A 53 -10.96 -6.82 7.97
C ARG A 53 -9.76 -6.15 7.30
N PHE A 54 -9.97 -5.18 6.41
CA PHE A 54 -8.87 -4.46 5.78
C PHE A 54 -8.09 -3.58 6.76
N SER A 55 -6.77 -3.72 6.75
CA SER A 55 -5.85 -2.95 7.59
C SER A 55 -5.02 -2.01 6.70
N ILE A 56 -5.24 -0.71 6.87
CA ILE A 56 -4.47 0.32 6.15
C ILE A 56 -2.98 0.20 6.48
N SER A 57 -2.64 -0.04 7.75
CA SER A 57 -1.25 -0.16 8.19
C SER A 57 -0.54 -1.34 7.52
N ASP A 58 -1.19 -2.51 7.45
CA ASP A 58 -0.60 -3.69 6.83
C ASP A 58 -0.47 -3.54 5.31
N GLU A 59 -1.44 -2.89 4.67
CA GLU A 59 -1.37 -2.60 3.24
C GLU A 59 -0.21 -1.62 2.93
N VAL A 60 -0.09 -0.55 3.71
CA VAL A 60 0.99 0.43 3.55
C VAL A 60 2.34 -0.21 3.79
N ALA A 61 2.50 -1.02 4.85
CA ALA A 61 3.73 -1.76 5.12
C ALA A 61 4.12 -2.64 3.93
N ARG A 62 3.17 -3.44 3.41
CA ARG A 62 3.42 -4.28 2.21
C ARG A 62 3.83 -3.47 0.98
N ILE A 63 3.16 -2.36 0.70
CA ILE A 63 3.48 -1.51 -0.45
C ILE A 63 4.89 -0.93 -0.31
N VAL A 64 5.23 -0.40 0.86
CA VAL A 64 6.55 0.20 1.13
C VAL A 64 7.65 -0.85 1.07
N GLU A 65 7.48 -1.99 1.75
CA GLU A 65 8.45 -3.09 1.74
C GLU A 65 8.68 -3.64 0.32
N SER A 66 7.60 -3.82 -0.44
CA SER A 66 7.68 -4.29 -1.83
C SER A 66 8.46 -3.30 -2.70
N GLU A 67 8.17 -2.01 -2.58
CA GLU A 67 8.83 -0.99 -3.39
C GLU A 67 10.30 -0.80 -2.99
N LEU A 68 10.62 -0.86 -1.69
CA LEU A 68 12.00 -0.83 -1.20
C LEU A 68 12.78 -2.06 -1.66
N ALA A 69 12.19 -3.26 -1.59
CA ALA A 69 12.82 -4.48 -2.10
C ALA A 69 13.03 -4.44 -3.61
N ARG A 70 12.14 -3.78 -4.35
CA ARG A 70 12.27 -3.59 -5.80
C ARG A 70 13.39 -2.60 -6.14
N ARG A 71 13.50 -1.48 -5.42
CA ARG A 71 14.49 -0.42 -5.68
C ARG A 71 15.89 -0.78 -5.16
N TYR A 72 15.97 -1.49 -4.04
CA TYR A 72 17.21 -1.80 -3.33
C TYR A 72 17.27 -3.28 -2.97
N PRO A 73 17.39 -4.18 -3.97
CA PRO A 73 17.25 -5.62 -3.76
C PRO A 73 18.31 -6.21 -2.84
N GLU A 74 19.58 -5.78 -2.97
CA GLU A 74 20.68 -6.27 -2.12
C GLU A 74 20.52 -5.83 -0.66
N LEU A 75 20.17 -4.56 -0.44
CA LEU A 75 19.91 -4.02 0.89
C LEU A 75 18.73 -4.74 1.55
N ALA A 76 17.65 -4.96 0.81
CA ALA A 76 16.49 -5.69 1.30
C ALA A 76 16.81 -7.17 1.60
N ALA A 77 17.64 -7.83 0.79
CA ALA A 77 18.07 -9.20 1.03
C ALA A 77 18.91 -9.31 2.31
N THR A 78 19.86 -8.41 2.51
CA THR A 78 20.68 -8.34 3.73
C THR A 78 19.82 -8.03 4.95
N GLY A 79 18.92 -7.05 4.87
CA GLY A 79 17.98 -6.72 5.94
C GLY A 79 17.11 -7.91 6.34
N LYS A 80 16.58 -8.67 5.36
CA LYS A 80 15.82 -9.90 5.63
C LYS A 80 16.64 -10.97 6.35
N LYS A 81 17.93 -11.12 6.04
CA LYS A 81 18.81 -12.08 6.73
C LYS A 81 18.99 -11.68 8.20
N ILE A 82 19.27 -10.42 8.47
CA ILE A 82 19.45 -9.89 9.84
C ILE A 82 18.17 -10.08 10.67
N LEU A 83 17.01 -9.70 10.11
CA LEU A 83 15.72 -9.83 10.80
C LEU A 83 15.32 -11.29 11.07
N ARG A 84 15.77 -12.24 10.24
CA ARG A 84 15.55 -13.68 10.46
C ARG A 84 16.42 -14.22 11.59
N LEU A 85 17.68 -13.78 11.68
CA LEU A 85 18.61 -14.18 12.74
C LEU A 85 18.14 -13.70 14.12
N SER A 86 17.54 -12.51 14.20
CA SER A 86 17.02 -11.93 15.45
C SER A 86 15.79 -12.63 16.02
N ARG A 87 15.11 -13.52 15.27
CA ARG A 87 13.91 -14.25 15.74
C ARG A 87 14.21 -15.68 16.21
N GLY A 88 15.48 -16.11 16.15
CA GLY A 88 15.94 -17.44 16.51
C GLY A 88 16.84 -17.49 17.75
N SER A 89 16.80 -16.47 18.61
CA SER A 89 17.53 -16.38 19.87
C SER A 89 16.58 -16.28 21.05
#